data_AF-A0A9P9PNA5-F1
#
_entry.id   AF-A0A9P9PNA5-F1
#
_cell.length_a   1.000
_cell.length_b   1.000
_cell.length_c   1.000
_cell.angle_alpha   90.00
_cell.angle_beta   90.00
_cell.angle_gamma   90.00
#
_symmetry.space_group_name_H-M   'P 1'
#
loop_
_entity.id
_entity.type
_entity.pdbx_description
1 polymer ?
#
loop_
_entity_poly.entity_id
_entity_poly.type
_entity_poly.pdbx_seq_one_letter_code
_entity_poly.pdbx_strand_id
1 'polypeptide(L)'
;MDANSLADPYGESARLEVFRDVERQRRKHGLMETDLTWWRSFIYERSGVEMTVFCPKDMLVQEIIQIKAWKSLEDWAKALFTNLNSQTDEAHPFHRDPYTLHGITVESFNGRWMQIMADIRNSAGIHLPGLVDLVSPEATTGVGVMVTIVHKDTEDRDPWGTATKKYMLVTSLPRISAGQIDFLELPMGRLEADGRVRGITAWEEITRFLPIPPSLTLNMSDIAITGSAPGSPGLEQGSNFALGCPRNGELRGAIFNRYSYQHTQIMLYEYRMSTKEFNSLEDKLRIGYLEHRTGEHLPDNGTTLRLLRMGHVPSVNAKDINIILAWALYKNLEITQRIGFGHL
;
A
#
# COMPACT_ATOMS: atom_id res chain seq x y z
N MET A 1 -50.17 10.92 -21.53
CA MET A 1 -48.71 10.76 -21.39
C MET A 1 -48.41 11.11 -19.94
N ASP A 2 -48.51 10.12 -19.05
CA ASP A 2 -48.32 10.38 -17.62
C ASP A 2 -46.87 10.06 -17.25
N ALA A 3 -46.15 11.13 -16.96
CA ALA A 3 -44.75 11.15 -16.55
C ALA A 3 -44.60 10.82 -15.07
N ASN A 4 -44.96 9.59 -14.67
CA ASN A 4 -44.82 9.14 -13.28
C ASN A 4 -44.39 7.67 -13.14
N SER A 5 -43.56 7.17 -14.07
CA SER A 5 -42.92 5.87 -13.89
C SER A 5 -41.47 5.84 -14.33
N LEU A 6 -40.56 6.35 -13.50
CA LEU A 6 -39.15 5.95 -13.53
C LEU A 6 -38.63 5.80 -12.09
N ALA A 7 -38.82 4.58 -11.58
CA ALA A 7 -37.89 3.79 -10.79
C ALA A 7 -37.05 4.48 -9.69
N ASP A 8 -37.49 4.31 -8.44
CA ASP A 8 -36.57 3.99 -7.33
C ASP A 8 -37.03 2.69 -6.63
N PRO A 9 -36.66 1.49 -7.12
CA PRO A 9 -37.13 0.25 -6.52
C PRO A 9 -36.26 -0.21 -5.34
N TYR A 10 -35.14 0.46 -5.03
CA TYR A 10 -34.16 -0.02 -4.04
C TYR A 10 -33.55 1.05 -3.13
N GLY A 11 -33.83 2.34 -3.33
CA GLY A 11 -33.17 3.45 -2.64
C GLY A 11 -33.91 3.91 -1.38
N GLU A 12 -35.19 4.24 -1.46
CA GLU A 12 -35.90 4.87 -0.34
C GLU A 12 -36.22 3.90 0.81
N SER A 13 -36.71 2.70 0.49
CA SER A 13 -36.99 1.65 1.48
C SER A 13 -35.73 1.17 2.19
N ALA A 14 -34.62 0.97 1.45
CA ALA A 14 -33.34 0.59 2.04
C ALA A 14 -32.76 1.70 2.93
N ARG A 15 -32.92 2.98 2.54
CA ARG A 15 -32.53 4.13 3.38
C ARG A 15 -33.31 4.18 4.69
N LEU A 16 -34.64 3.97 4.63
CA LEU A 16 -35.52 3.92 5.80
C LEU A 16 -35.20 2.73 6.72
N GLU A 17 -34.85 1.58 6.14
CA GLU A 17 -34.47 0.38 6.89
C GLU A 17 -33.13 0.56 7.61
N VAL A 18 -32.13 1.13 6.94
CA VAL A 18 -30.84 1.49 7.56
C VAL A 18 -31.03 2.50 8.69
N PHE A 19 -31.91 3.50 8.50
CA PHE A 19 -32.23 4.45 9.56
C PHE A 19 -32.84 3.76 10.79
N ARG A 20 -33.80 2.85 10.56
CA ARG A 20 -34.43 2.07 11.64
C ARG A 20 -33.46 1.10 12.32
N ASP A 21 -32.50 0.57 11.59
CA ASP A 21 -31.43 -0.29 12.11
C ASP A 21 -30.50 0.49 13.05
N VAL A 22 -30.04 1.66 12.62
CA VAL A 22 -29.21 2.58 13.43
C VAL A 22 -29.93 2.96 14.73
N GLU A 23 -31.20 3.36 14.65
CA GLU A 23 -32.03 3.69 15.82
C GLU A 23 -32.24 2.48 16.74
N ARG A 24 -32.39 1.28 16.19
CA ARG A 24 -32.54 0.03 16.96
C ARG A 24 -31.25 -0.30 17.71
N GLN A 25 -30.09 -0.15 17.07
CA GLN A 25 -28.78 -0.35 17.70
C GLN A 25 -28.57 0.67 18.84
N ARG A 26 -28.91 1.95 18.65
CA ARG A 26 -28.83 2.96 19.72
C ARG A 26 -29.64 2.58 20.96
N ARG A 27 -30.88 2.13 20.77
CA ARG A 27 -31.76 1.68 21.88
C ARG A 27 -31.24 0.42 22.56
N LYS A 28 -30.77 -0.55 21.78
CA LYS A 28 -30.22 -1.82 22.30
C LYS A 28 -28.97 -1.59 23.16
N HIS A 29 -28.12 -0.63 22.79
CA HIS A 29 -26.83 -0.39 23.45
C HIS A 29 -26.83 0.80 24.43
N GLY A 30 -28.00 1.35 24.77
CA GLY A 30 -28.13 2.37 25.82
C GLY A 30 -27.42 3.70 25.52
N LEU A 31 -27.25 4.05 24.24
CA LEU A 31 -26.60 5.30 23.84
C LEU A 31 -27.52 6.49 24.16
N MET A 32 -27.05 7.44 24.99
CA MET A 32 -27.82 8.63 25.38
C MET A 32 -28.14 9.54 24.18
N GLU A 33 -29.15 10.41 24.32
CA GLU A 33 -29.34 11.56 23.43
C GLU A 33 -28.13 12.48 23.52
N THR A 34 -27.45 12.71 22.40
CA THR A 34 -26.21 13.49 22.34
C THR A 34 -26.38 14.80 21.57
N ASP A 35 -25.59 15.77 22.03
CA ASP A 35 -25.38 17.16 21.62
C ASP A 35 -25.52 17.49 20.12
N LEU A 36 -25.92 18.74 19.82
CA LEU A 36 -26.45 19.25 18.56
C LEU A 36 -25.46 19.25 17.36
N THR A 37 -24.23 18.79 17.54
CA THR A 37 -23.16 18.77 16.53
C THR A 37 -22.95 17.40 15.84
N TRP A 38 -23.31 16.27 16.48
CA TRP A 38 -23.06 14.92 15.96
C TRP A 38 -24.29 14.01 16.16
N TRP A 39 -25.03 13.71 15.08
CA TRP A 39 -26.40 13.19 15.21
C TRP A 39 -26.58 11.72 14.83
N ARG A 40 -25.61 11.08 14.17
CA ARG A 40 -25.76 9.67 13.76
C ARG A 40 -24.65 8.84 14.37
N SER A 41 -25.02 7.83 15.15
CA SER A 41 -24.07 6.82 15.61
C SER A 41 -24.64 5.43 15.40
N PHE A 42 -23.79 4.48 15.03
CA PHE A 42 -24.18 3.09 14.83
C PHE A 42 -23.10 2.16 15.38
N ILE A 43 -23.47 0.90 15.61
CA ILE A 43 -22.51 -0.12 15.99
C ILE A 43 -22.02 -0.78 14.70
N TYR A 44 -20.72 -0.67 14.45
CA TYR A 44 -20.03 -1.39 13.40
C TYR A 44 -19.75 -2.80 13.91
N GLU A 45 -20.49 -3.78 13.41
CA GLU A 45 -20.34 -5.20 13.72
C GLU A 45 -19.90 -5.94 12.45
N ARG A 46 -18.59 -6.17 12.28
CA ARG A 46 -18.08 -6.90 11.12
C ARG A 46 -16.84 -7.70 11.45
N SER A 47 -16.83 -8.96 11.02
CA SER A 47 -15.69 -9.87 11.14
C SER A 47 -15.12 -9.98 12.56
N GLY A 48 -16.01 -10.05 13.56
CA GLY A 48 -15.64 -10.18 14.97
C GLY A 48 -15.20 -8.88 15.64
N VAL A 49 -15.26 -7.74 14.95
CA VAL A 49 -15.02 -6.42 15.52
C VAL A 49 -16.36 -5.73 15.80
N GLU A 50 -16.50 -5.21 17.02
CA GLU A 50 -17.62 -4.38 17.45
C GLU A 50 -17.09 -3.02 17.93
N MET A 51 -17.57 -1.92 17.34
CA MET A 51 -17.23 -0.57 17.79
C MET A 51 -18.35 0.43 17.51
N THR A 52 -18.45 1.46 18.35
CA THR A 52 -19.35 2.59 18.10
C THR A 52 -18.71 3.55 17.10
N VAL A 53 -19.46 3.89 16.04
CA VAL A 53 -19.07 4.86 15.02
C VAL A 53 -19.97 6.08 15.15
N PHE A 54 -19.39 7.27 15.31
CA PHE A 54 -20.09 8.55 15.30
C PHE A 54 -19.86 9.23 13.95
N CYS A 55 -20.91 9.82 13.37
CA CYS A 55 -20.88 10.45 12.06
C CYS A 55 -21.35 11.91 12.13
N PRO A 56 -20.85 12.79 11.23
CA PRO A 56 -21.32 14.15 11.07
C PRO A 56 -22.82 14.20 10.78
N LYS A 57 -23.49 15.26 11.22
CA LYS A 57 -24.95 15.45 11.08
C LYS A 57 -25.41 15.46 9.62
N ASP A 58 -24.60 16.07 8.77
CA ASP A 58 -24.83 16.29 7.34
C ASP A 58 -24.43 15.10 6.47
N MET A 59 -23.86 14.04 7.05
CA MET A 59 -23.48 12.83 6.32
C MET A 59 -24.71 12.14 5.72
N LEU A 60 -24.62 11.81 4.44
CA LEU A 60 -25.68 11.17 3.67
C LEU A 60 -25.86 9.71 4.12
N VAL A 61 -27.09 9.20 4.01
CA VAL A 61 -27.38 7.78 4.35
C VAL A 61 -26.56 6.85 3.45
N GLN A 62 -26.36 7.20 2.18
CA GLN A 62 -25.52 6.45 1.25
C GLN A 62 -24.06 6.37 1.72
N GLU A 63 -23.54 7.44 2.31
CA GLU A 63 -22.19 7.47 2.86
C GLU A 63 -22.08 6.51 4.04
N ILE A 64 -23.06 6.51 4.96
CA ILE A 64 -23.09 5.55 6.09
C ILE A 64 -23.13 4.10 5.58
N ILE A 65 -23.89 3.80 4.54
CA ILE A 65 -23.93 2.47 3.91
C ILE A 65 -22.55 2.11 3.36
N GLN A 66 -21.89 3.03 2.66
CA GLN A 66 -20.54 2.81 2.14
C GLN A 66 -19.55 2.56 3.27
N ILE A 67 -19.59 3.35 4.35
CA ILE A 67 -18.73 3.22 5.54
C ILE A 67 -18.90 1.83 6.17
N LYS A 68 -20.14 1.37 6.39
CA LYS A 68 -20.42 0.01 6.92
C LYS A 68 -19.82 -1.09 6.04
N ALA A 69 -19.78 -0.88 4.72
CA ALA A 69 -19.23 -1.81 3.76
C ALA A 69 -17.71 -1.63 3.52
N TRP A 70 -17.07 -0.62 4.08
CA TRP A 70 -15.75 -0.16 3.63
C TRP A 70 -14.60 -1.03 4.16
N LYS A 71 -13.88 -1.68 3.22
CA LYS A 71 -12.84 -2.66 3.54
C LYS A 71 -11.66 -2.08 4.34
N SER A 72 -11.27 -0.84 4.08
CA SER A 72 -10.16 -0.22 4.83
C SER A 72 -10.49 0.01 6.30
N LEU A 73 -11.75 0.32 6.62
CA LEU A 73 -12.21 0.41 8.00
C LEU A 73 -12.18 -0.97 8.66
N GLU A 74 -12.63 -2.01 7.94
CA GLU A 74 -12.57 -3.39 8.42
C GLU A 74 -11.14 -3.84 8.75
N ASP A 75 -10.20 -3.61 7.84
CA ASP A 75 -8.81 -4.03 7.98
C ASP A 75 -8.10 -3.28 9.09
N TRP A 76 -8.29 -1.95 9.14
CA TRP A 76 -7.77 -1.13 10.23
C TRP A 76 -8.32 -1.60 11.57
N ALA A 77 -9.62 -1.85 11.67
CA ALA A 77 -10.23 -2.25 12.93
C ALA A 77 -9.73 -3.62 13.38
N LYS A 78 -9.66 -4.62 12.48
CA LYS A 78 -9.06 -5.92 12.81
C LYS A 78 -7.63 -5.79 13.31
N ALA A 79 -6.79 -5.07 12.57
CA ALA A 79 -5.40 -4.86 12.96
C ALA A 79 -5.30 -4.18 14.32
N LEU A 80 -6.09 -3.14 14.57
CA LEU A 80 -6.11 -2.43 15.85
C LEU A 80 -6.54 -3.36 16.98
N PHE A 81 -7.62 -4.11 16.84
CA PHE A 81 -8.09 -5.04 17.88
C PHE A 81 -7.08 -6.15 18.17
N THR A 82 -6.43 -6.70 17.14
CA THR A 82 -5.33 -7.66 17.32
C THR A 82 -4.18 -7.06 18.13
N ASN A 83 -3.78 -5.82 17.82
CA ASN A 83 -2.72 -5.13 18.55
C ASN A 83 -3.14 -4.78 19.99
N LEU A 84 -4.36 -4.28 20.21
CA LEU A 84 -4.86 -3.99 21.55
C LEU A 84 -4.95 -5.27 22.40
N ASN A 85 -5.35 -6.39 21.81
CA ASN A 85 -5.41 -7.68 22.50
C ASN A 85 -4.01 -8.23 22.87
N SER A 86 -2.95 -7.83 22.17
CA SER A 86 -1.58 -8.24 22.54
C SER A 86 -1.14 -7.71 23.91
N GLN A 87 -1.82 -6.69 24.44
CA GLN A 87 -1.61 -6.17 25.80
C GLN A 87 -1.99 -7.20 26.89
N THR A 88 -2.66 -8.29 26.54
CA THR A 88 -2.96 -9.39 27.49
C THR A 88 -1.71 -10.19 27.89
N ASP A 89 -0.62 -10.10 27.12
CA ASP A 89 0.68 -10.67 27.49
C ASP A 89 1.28 -9.91 28.68
N GLU A 90 1.67 -10.61 29.75
CA GLU A 90 2.30 -10.03 30.94
C GLU A 90 3.59 -9.25 30.63
N ALA A 91 4.29 -9.62 29.56
CA ALA A 91 5.50 -8.93 29.10
C ALA A 91 5.20 -7.63 28.35
N HIS A 92 3.95 -7.37 27.97
CA HIS A 92 3.59 -6.18 27.21
C HIS A 92 3.70 -4.91 28.08
N PRO A 93 4.31 -3.81 27.61
CA PRO A 93 4.50 -2.59 28.42
C PRO A 93 3.21 -1.99 28.99
N PHE A 94 2.08 -2.20 28.32
CA PHE A 94 0.76 -1.73 28.72
C PHE A 94 -0.10 -2.78 29.42
N HIS A 95 0.43 -3.96 29.76
CA HIS A 95 -0.32 -5.04 30.39
C HIS A 95 -1.03 -4.61 31.69
N ARG A 96 -0.33 -3.81 32.51
CA ARG A 96 -0.83 -3.36 33.82
C ARG A 96 -2.09 -2.49 33.72
N ASP A 97 -2.22 -1.70 32.67
CA ASP A 97 -3.36 -0.79 32.46
C ASP A 97 -3.59 -0.65 30.93
N PRO A 98 -4.25 -1.65 30.32
CA PRO A 98 -4.32 -1.77 28.88
C PRO A 98 -5.22 -0.70 28.27
N TYR A 99 -4.86 -0.26 27.07
CA TYR A 99 -5.67 0.63 26.27
C TYR A 99 -6.83 -0.12 25.61
N THR A 100 -7.99 0.53 25.55
CA THR A 100 -9.19 0.02 24.88
C THR A 100 -9.76 1.07 23.93
N LEU A 101 -10.34 0.62 22.82
CA LEU A 101 -11.10 1.47 21.91
C LEU A 101 -12.52 1.68 22.45
N HIS A 102 -12.93 2.93 22.66
CA HIS A 102 -14.29 3.28 23.10
C HIS A 102 -15.22 3.63 21.94
N GLY A 103 -14.66 4.04 20.81
CA GLY A 103 -15.40 4.36 19.59
C GLY A 103 -14.54 5.16 18.62
N ILE A 104 -15.13 5.45 17.47
CA ILE A 104 -14.51 6.31 16.45
C ILE A 104 -15.48 7.41 16.02
N THR A 105 -14.96 8.58 15.73
CA THR A 105 -15.70 9.66 15.09
C THR A 105 -15.21 9.79 13.66
N VAL A 106 -16.13 9.77 12.69
CA VAL A 106 -15.80 10.06 11.29
C VAL A 106 -15.77 11.58 11.14
N GLU A 107 -14.58 12.12 10.89
CA GLU A 107 -14.37 13.55 10.70
C GLU A 107 -14.73 13.96 9.26
N SER A 108 -14.45 13.08 8.29
CA SER A 108 -14.80 13.31 6.89
C SER A 108 -14.75 12.02 6.06
N PHE A 109 -15.51 11.99 4.96
CA PHE A 109 -15.59 10.86 4.05
C PHE A 109 -15.96 11.33 2.63
N ASN A 110 -15.35 10.74 1.60
CA ASN A 110 -15.70 11.04 0.20
C ASN A 110 -15.76 9.79 -0.71
N GLY A 111 -15.87 8.59 -0.12
CA GLY A 111 -15.85 7.31 -0.84
C GLY A 111 -14.45 6.81 -1.21
N ARG A 112 -13.46 7.69 -1.37
CA ARG A 112 -12.07 7.32 -1.63
C ARG A 112 -11.21 7.37 -0.37
N TRP A 113 -11.47 8.33 0.50
CA TRP A 113 -10.73 8.61 1.72
C TRP A 113 -11.70 8.87 2.87
N MET A 114 -11.24 8.56 4.08
CA MET A 114 -11.96 8.78 5.34
C MET A 114 -10.98 9.20 6.41
N GLN A 115 -11.27 10.28 7.10
CA GLN A 115 -10.60 10.62 8.34
C GLN A 115 -11.46 10.19 9.50
N ILE A 116 -10.85 9.52 10.46
CA ILE A 116 -11.47 9.15 11.72
C ILE A 116 -10.64 9.63 12.90
N MET A 117 -11.31 9.91 14.01
CA MET A 117 -10.72 10.10 15.31
C MET A 117 -11.11 8.92 16.20
N ALA A 118 -10.16 8.05 16.54
CA ALA A 118 -10.35 6.93 17.45
C ALA A 118 -10.18 7.36 18.91
N ASP A 119 -11.17 7.11 19.75
CA ASP A 119 -11.06 7.28 21.20
C ASP A 119 -10.43 6.03 21.82
N ILE A 120 -9.11 6.05 21.97
CA ILE A 120 -8.33 4.97 22.58
C ILE A 120 -7.73 5.47 23.88
N ARG A 121 -8.15 4.88 25.00
CA ARG A 121 -7.68 5.25 26.34
C ARG A 121 -7.64 4.05 27.28
N ASN A 122 -6.87 4.18 28.35
CA ASN A 122 -6.79 3.20 29.43
C ASN A 122 -7.70 3.56 30.62
N SER A 123 -7.64 2.79 31.71
CA SER A 123 -8.52 3.02 32.88
C SER A 123 -8.24 4.35 33.61
N ALA A 124 -7.02 4.87 33.49
CA ALA A 124 -6.64 6.19 34.00
C ALA A 124 -7.14 7.36 33.13
N GLY A 125 -7.79 7.08 31.98
CA GLY A 125 -8.25 8.10 31.05
C GLY A 125 -7.14 8.73 30.22
N ILE A 126 -5.95 8.13 30.17
CA ILE A 126 -4.85 8.59 29.30
C ILE A 126 -5.19 8.18 27.87
N HIS A 127 -5.09 9.13 26.93
CA HIS A 127 -5.41 8.90 25.52
C HIS A 127 -4.17 8.58 24.68
N LEU A 128 -4.32 7.67 23.73
CA LEU A 128 -3.40 7.53 22.60
C LEU A 128 -3.79 8.49 21.47
N PRO A 129 -2.85 8.87 20.58
CA PRO A 129 -3.18 9.58 19.35
C PRO A 129 -4.19 8.77 18.51
N GLY A 130 -5.33 9.39 18.22
CA GLY A 130 -6.48 8.72 17.58
C GLY A 130 -6.75 9.12 16.13
N LEU A 131 -6.07 10.13 15.59
CA LEU A 131 -6.32 10.60 14.23
C LEU A 131 -5.79 9.59 13.21
N VAL A 132 -6.69 9.05 12.40
CA VAL A 132 -6.38 8.04 11.39
C VAL A 132 -7.01 8.45 10.06
N ASP A 133 -6.20 8.43 9.02
CA ASP A 133 -6.66 8.62 7.66
C ASP A 133 -6.62 7.28 6.93
N LEU A 134 -7.80 6.82 6.57
CA LEU A 134 -8.03 5.60 5.84
C LEU A 134 -8.26 5.94 4.36
N VAL A 135 -7.83 5.06 3.46
CA VAL A 135 -8.08 5.20 2.03
C VAL A 135 -8.57 3.90 1.47
N SER A 136 -9.49 3.94 0.50
CA SER A 136 -10.04 2.75 -0.14
C SER A 136 -8.90 1.87 -0.68
N PRO A 137 -8.91 0.54 -0.47
CA PRO A 137 -7.79 -0.32 -0.87
C PRO A 137 -7.60 -0.32 -2.39
N GLU A 138 -8.72 -0.21 -3.09
CA GLU A 138 -8.78 -0.05 -4.54
C GLU A 138 -8.05 1.22 -4.97
N ALA A 139 -8.04 2.29 -4.16
CA ALA A 139 -7.47 3.62 -4.41
C ALA A 139 -5.95 3.76 -4.20
N THR A 140 -5.32 2.87 -3.42
CA THR A 140 -4.01 3.19 -2.81
C THR A 140 -3.00 2.07 -2.73
N THR A 141 -3.31 0.87 -3.23
CA THR A 141 -2.32 -0.21 -3.25
C THR A 141 -1.39 -0.04 -4.45
N GLY A 142 -0.24 0.57 -4.19
CA GLY A 142 0.88 0.63 -5.12
C GLY A 142 1.66 -0.68 -5.13
N VAL A 143 2.07 -1.11 -6.30
CA VAL A 143 3.08 -2.17 -6.48
C VAL A 143 4.27 -1.51 -7.16
N GLY A 144 5.37 -1.40 -6.42
CA GLY A 144 6.66 -1.01 -6.95
C GLY A 144 7.44 -2.25 -7.38
N VAL A 145 8.03 -2.22 -8.56
CA VAL A 145 8.86 -3.31 -9.06
C VAL A 145 10.29 -2.84 -9.23
N MET A 146 11.15 -3.32 -8.34
CA MET A 146 12.58 -3.17 -8.45
C MET A 146 13.11 -4.19 -9.45
N VAL A 147 13.53 -3.73 -10.62
CA VAL A 147 14.21 -4.56 -11.62
C VAL A 147 15.71 -4.38 -11.46
N THR A 148 16.41 -5.45 -11.09
CA THR A 148 17.88 -5.44 -10.93
C THR A 148 18.55 -6.20 -12.06
N ILE A 149 19.51 -5.56 -12.72
CA ILE A 149 20.33 -6.18 -13.75
C ILE A 149 21.69 -6.54 -13.17
N VAL A 150 22.09 -7.81 -13.31
CA VAL A 150 23.36 -8.34 -12.82
C VAL A 150 24.18 -8.88 -13.99
N HIS A 151 25.45 -8.48 -14.07
CA HIS A 151 26.38 -8.98 -15.07
C HIS A 151 26.84 -10.40 -14.71
N LYS A 152 26.53 -11.38 -15.56
CA LYS A 152 26.92 -12.79 -15.36
C LYS A 152 28.44 -13.01 -15.42
N ASP A 153 29.13 -12.24 -16.25
CA ASP A 153 30.56 -12.45 -16.55
C ASP A 153 31.49 -11.75 -15.55
N THR A 154 30.98 -11.29 -14.40
CA THR A 154 31.81 -10.63 -13.39
C THR A 154 32.30 -11.63 -12.35
N GLU A 155 33.60 -11.91 -12.40
CA GLU A 155 34.35 -12.55 -11.29
C GLU A 155 34.53 -11.61 -10.10
N ASP A 156 34.35 -10.30 -10.30
CA ASP A 156 34.41 -9.27 -9.27
C ASP A 156 33.23 -9.42 -8.29
N ARG A 157 33.47 -10.19 -7.25
CA ARG A 157 32.62 -10.27 -6.06
C ARG A 157 33.07 -9.26 -5.03
N ASP A 158 32.13 -8.61 -4.36
CA ASP A 158 32.42 -7.85 -3.15
C ASP A 158 32.86 -8.81 -2.01
N PRO A 159 33.33 -8.31 -0.85
CA PRO A 159 33.76 -9.15 0.27
C PRO A 159 32.69 -10.14 0.78
N TRP A 160 31.43 -9.95 0.40
CA TRP A 160 30.29 -10.78 0.76
C TRP A 160 29.90 -11.77 -0.35
N GLY A 161 30.71 -11.88 -1.41
CA GLY A 161 30.49 -12.81 -2.51
C GLY A 161 29.48 -12.32 -3.55
N THR A 162 29.07 -11.05 -3.52
CA THR A 162 28.02 -10.53 -4.41
C THR A 162 28.60 -9.84 -5.65
N ALA A 163 27.96 -9.98 -6.81
CA ALA A 163 28.42 -9.34 -8.04
C ALA A 163 28.49 -7.81 -7.88
N THR A 164 29.66 -7.22 -8.18
CA THR A 164 29.92 -5.77 -8.01
C THR A 164 29.26 -4.89 -9.08
N LYS A 165 28.93 -5.46 -10.25
CA LYS A 165 28.23 -4.75 -11.33
C LYS A 165 26.74 -5.07 -11.30
N LYS A 166 26.03 -4.31 -10.47
CA LYS A 166 24.57 -4.34 -10.35
C LYS A 166 23.99 -2.99 -10.73
N TYR A 167 22.89 -3.05 -11.48
CA TYR A 167 22.15 -1.89 -11.93
C TYR A 167 20.69 -2.03 -11.55
N MET A 168 20.04 -0.92 -11.26
CA MET A 168 18.60 -0.81 -11.10
C MET A 168 18.03 -0.17 -12.37
N LEU A 169 17.02 -0.79 -12.96
CA LEU A 169 16.25 -0.18 -14.04
C LEU A 169 15.18 0.71 -13.42
N VAL A 170 15.18 1.99 -13.78
CA VAL A 170 14.29 3.02 -13.26
C VAL A 170 13.56 3.71 -14.39
N THR A 171 12.46 4.38 -14.06
CA THR A 171 11.80 5.30 -14.98
C THR A 171 12.36 6.70 -14.83
N SER A 172 12.31 7.48 -15.91
CA SER A 172 12.68 8.88 -15.99
C SER A 172 11.53 9.59 -16.67
N LEU A 173 10.83 10.45 -15.93
CA LEU A 173 9.63 11.14 -16.40
C LEU A 173 9.51 12.55 -15.80
N PRO A 174 8.78 13.47 -16.45
CA PRO A 174 8.48 14.76 -15.84
C PRO A 174 7.58 14.61 -14.61
N ARG A 175 8.03 15.14 -13.47
CA ARG A 175 7.21 15.35 -12.26
C ARG A 175 7.21 16.82 -11.91
N ILE A 176 6.25 17.54 -12.49
CA ILE A 176 6.07 18.98 -12.26
C ILE A 176 5.80 19.28 -10.78
N SER A 177 5.10 18.39 -10.07
CA SER A 177 4.89 18.48 -8.61
C SER A 177 6.18 18.45 -7.79
N ALA A 178 7.22 17.78 -8.30
CA ALA A 178 8.55 17.76 -7.70
C ALA A 178 9.48 18.86 -8.26
N GLY A 179 8.97 19.72 -9.16
CA GLY A 179 9.75 20.75 -9.85
C GLY A 179 10.81 20.18 -10.79
N GLN A 180 10.59 18.98 -11.34
CA GLN A 180 11.57 18.29 -12.19
C GLN A 180 10.94 17.84 -13.50
N ILE A 181 11.65 18.12 -14.59
CA ILE A 181 11.32 17.62 -15.94
C ILE A 181 11.95 16.25 -16.23
N ASP A 182 12.87 15.82 -15.35
CA ASP A 182 13.59 14.57 -15.42
C ASP A 182 13.68 14.00 -13.99
N PHE A 183 12.59 13.40 -13.55
CA PHE A 183 12.45 12.79 -12.25
C PHE A 183 12.65 11.28 -12.39
N LEU A 184 13.52 10.72 -11.58
CA LEU A 184 13.77 9.28 -11.58
C LEU A 184 12.80 8.63 -10.59
N GLU A 185 12.18 7.51 -10.96
CA GLU A 185 11.25 6.79 -10.07
C GLU A 185 11.49 5.29 -10.11
N LEU A 186 11.06 4.64 -9.02
CA LEU A 186 10.81 3.21 -9.07
C LEU A 186 9.68 2.94 -10.08
N PRO A 187 9.80 1.95 -10.97
CA PRO A 187 8.67 1.50 -11.78
C PRO A 187 7.52 1.06 -10.86
N MET A 188 6.39 1.76 -10.96
CA MET A 188 5.25 1.59 -10.04
C MET A 188 3.96 1.46 -10.83
N GLY A 189 3.02 0.70 -10.29
CA GLY A 189 1.62 0.73 -10.70
C GLY A 189 0.70 0.39 -9.56
N ARG A 190 -0.55 0.11 -9.87
CA ARG A 190 -1.62 -0.06 -8.90
C ARG A 190 -2.24 -1.44 -9.01
N LEU A 191 -2.38 -2.13 -7.89
CA LEU A 191 -3.08 -3.41 -7.87
C LEU A 191 -4.58 -3.16 -8.06
N GLU A 192 -5.16 -3.81 -9.07
CA GLU A 192 -6.58 -3.81 -9.35
C GLU A 192 -7.27 -4.93 -8.56
N ALA A 193 -8.60 -4.85 -8.45
CA ALA A 193 -9.41 -5.85 -7.75
C ALA A 193 -9.31 -7.27 -8.35
N ASP A 194 -8.93 -7.39 -9.63
CA ASP A 194 -8.70 -8.67 -10.32
C ASP A 194 -7.27 -9.22 -10.14
N GLY A 195 -6.45 -8.57 -9.31
CA GLY A 195 -5.05 -8.95 -9.06
C GLY A 195 -4.07 -8.51 -10.14
N ARG A 196 -4.53 -7.85 -11.21
CA ARG A 196 -3.64 -7.26 -12.22
C ARG A 196 -3.05 -5.95 -11.70
N VAL A 197 -1.87 -5.58 -12.19
CA VAL A 197 -1.29 -4.28 -11.89
C VAL A 197 -1.55 -3.34 -13.08
N ARG A 198 -2.33 -2.28 -12.87
CA ARG A 198 -2.64 -1.24 -13.86
C ARG A 198 -1.73 -0.03 -13.69
N GLY A 199 -1.52 0.72 -14.77
CA GLY A 199 -0.84 2.01 -14.71
C GLY A 199 0.68 1.90 -14.59
N ILE A 200 1.24 0.69 -14.67
CA ILE A 200 2.66 0.55 -14.94
C ILE A 200 2.89 0.71 -16.46
N THR A 201 2.72 1.91 -17.03
CA THR A 201 3.26 2.16 -18.39
C THR A 201 4.75 1.77 -18.42
N ALA A 202 5.44 1.97 -17.30
CA ALA A 202 6.79 1.49 -17.10
C ALA A 202 6.95 -0.04 -17.22
N TRP A 203 5.96 -0.88 -16.88
CA TRP A 203 6.06 -2.34 -17.01
C TRP A 203 5.89 -2.75 -18.45
N GLU A 204 4.95 -2.14 -19.16
CA GLU A 204 4.80 -2.35 -20.60
C GLU A 204 6.09 -1.94 -21.32
N GLU A 205 6.68 -0.80 -20.97
CA GLU A 205 7.99 -0.40 -21.50
C GLU A 205 9.10 -1.37 -21.08
N ILE A 206 9.18 -1.77 -19.81
CA ILE A 206 10.18 -2.72 -19.32
C ILE A 206 10.05 -4.06 -20.05
N THR A 207 8.83 -4.56 -20.25
CA THR A 207 8.57 -5.85 -20.89
C THR A 207 8.89 -5.86 -22.39
N ARG A 208 8.95 -4.69 -23.04
CA ARG A 208 9.49 -4.56 -24.41
C ARG A 208 11.00 -4.81 -24.47
N PHE A 209 11.74 -4.49 -23.41
CA PHE A 209 13.19 -4.66 -23.35
C PHE A 209 13.62 -5.95 -22.66
N LEU A 210 12.83 -6.45 -21.70
CA LEU A 210 13.11 -7.60 -20.87
C LEU A 210 11.90 -8.53 -20.83
N PRO A 211 12.04 -9.83 -21.14
CA PRO A 211 10.93 -10.77 -21.00
C PRO A 211 10.70 -11.07 -19.52
N ILE A 212 9.83 -10.31 -18.85
CA ILE A 212 9.52 -10.48 -17.42
C ILE A 212 8.14 -11.13 -17.23
N PRO A 213 8.06 -12.45 -16.97
CA PRO A 213 6.85 -13.08 -16.47
C PRO A 213 6.53 -12.58 -15.05
N PRO A 214 5.26 -12.26 -14.74
CA PRO A 214 4.81 -11.94 -13.38
C PRO A 214 5.17 -13.02 -12.34
N SER A 215 5.23 -14.30 -12.72
CA SER A 215 5.60 -15.37 -11.81
C SER A 215 7.06 -15.33 -11.32
N LEU A 216 7.93 -14.54 -11.96
CA LEU A 216 9.37 -14.49 -11.65
C LEU A 216 9.76 -13.37 -10.70
N THR A 217 8.81 -12.64 -10.11
CA THR A 217 9.14 -11.60 -9.14
C THR A 217 8.97 -12.07 -7.69
N LEU A 218 9.82 -11.57 -6.81
CA LEU A 218 9.88 -11.88 -5.40
C LEU A 218 9.31 -10.72 -4.57
N ASN A 219 8.42 -10.98 -3.60
CA ASN A 219 7.91 -9.93 -2.72
C ASN A 219 8.92 -9.63 -1.60
N MET A 220 9.77 -8.62 -1.80
CA MET A 220 10.78 -8.25 -0.80
C MET A 220 10.15 -7.72 0.49
N SER A 221 9.00 -7.05 0.40
CA SER A 221 8.36 -6.47 1.57
C SER A 221 7.76 -7.55 2.47
N ASP A 222 7.18 -8.61 1.88
CA ASP A 222 6.75 -9.79 2.63
C ASP A 222 7.95 -10.51 3.25
N ILE A 223 9.05 -10.72 2.51
CA ILE A 223 10.27 -11.29 3.10
C ILE A 223 10.71 -10.46 4.31
N ALA A 224 10.87 -9.15 4.18
CA ALA A 224 11.32 -8.32 5.28
C ALA A 224 10.46 -8.50 6.55
N ILE A 225 9.13 -8.53 6.39
CA ILE A 225 8.20 -8.75 7.49
C ILE A 225 8.35 -10.14 8.11
N THR A 226 8.38 -11.19 7.29
CA THR A 226 8.23 -12.59 7.72
C THR A 226 9.47 -13.21 8.37
N GLY A 227 10.63 -12.57 8.24
CA GLY A 227 11.86 -12.96 8.96
C GLY A 227 12.23 -12.05 10.12
N SER A 228 11.29 -11.23 10.59
CA SER A 228 11.45 -10.51 11.85
C SER A 228 11.40 -11.52 13.01
N ALA A 229 12.28 -11.35 14.00
CA ALA A 229 12.41 -12.28 15.12
C ALA A 229 11.06 -12.51 15.86
N PRO A 230 10.86 -13.70 16.44
CA PRO A 230 9.72 -13.95 17.33
C PRO A 230 9.66 -12.88 18.42
N GLY A 231 8.51 -12.21 18.57
CA GLY A 231 8.32 -11.15 19.57
C GLY A 231 8.30 -9.72 19.04
N SER A 232 8.31 -9.50 17.71
CA SER A 232 7.90 -8.21 17.15
C SER A 232 6.36 -8.13 17.19
N PRO A 233 5.75 -7.23 17.98
CA PRO A 233 4.29 -7.14 18.05
C PRO A 233 3.73 -6.78 16.67
N GLY A 234 2.90 -7.67 16.10
CA GLY A 234 2.13 -7.41 14.88
C GLY A 234 2.49 -8.19 13.61
N LEU A 235 3.36 -9.21 13.65
CA LEU A 235 3.79 -9.92 12.42
C LEU A 235 3.58 -11.44 12.49
N GLU A 236 2.67 -11.98 11.66
CA GLU A 236 2.53 -13.43 11.41
C GLU A 236 3.53 -13.93 10.35
N GLN A 237 3.92 -15.20 10.44
CA GLN A 237 4.78 -15.90 9.47
C GLN A 237 4.12 -15.96 8.09
N GLY A 238 4.76 -15.41 7.07
CA GLY A 238 4.28 -15.43 5.70
C GLY A 238 4.82 -16.63 4.93
N SER A 239 3.89 -17.28 4.22
CA SER A 239 4.12 -18.36 3.29
C SER A 239 4.31 -17.81 1.86
N ASN A 240 4.91 -18.61 0.99
CA ASN A 240 5.26 -18.25 -0.41
C ASN A 240 4.08 -17.70 -1.23
N PHE A 241 4.22 -16.54 -1.89
CA PHE A 241 3.20 -16.03 -2.82
C PHE A 241 3.78 -15.46 -4.14
N ALA A 242 3.12 -15.84 -5.23
CA ALA A 242 3.27 -15.28 -6.58
C ALA A 242 2.64 -13.89 -6.67
N LEU A 243 3.08 -13.09 -7.66
CA LEU A 243 2.57 -11.74 -7.94
C LEU A 243 1.06 -11.63 -7.81
N GLY A 244 0.60 -10.71 -6.95
CA GLY A 244 -0.72 -10.11 -7.08
C GLY A 244 -1.93 -10.92 -6.62
N CYS A 245 -1.77 -12.02 -5.88
CA CYS A 245 -2.94 -12.75 -5.36
C CYS A 245 -2.99 -12.69 -3.83
N PRO A 246 -3.66 -11.69 -3.22
CA PRO A 246 -4.00 -11.77 -1.82
C PRO A 246 -5.05 -12.89 -1.70
N ARG A 247 -4.73 -13.98 -0.99
CA ARG A 247 -5.72 -15.05 -0.81
C ARG A 247 -6.99 -14.57 -0.08
N ASN A 248 -7.02 -13.37 0.50
CA ASN A 248 -8.14 -12.79 1.24
C ASN A 248 -8.22 -11.24 1.19
N GLY A 249 -7.63 -10.58 0.20
CA GLY A 249 -7.61 -9.10 0.15
C GLY A 249 -6.81 -8.42 1.28
N GLU A 250 -5.84 -9.12 1.89
CA GLU A 250 -4.91 -8.56 2.86
C GLU A 250 -3.64 -8.06 2.16
N LEU A 251 -3.26 -6.80 2.42
CA LEU A 251 -2.01 -6.18 1.95
C LEU A 251 -0.81 -6.64 2.79
N ARG A 252 -0.57 -7.96 2.81
CA ARG A 252 0.61 -8.51 3.50
C ARG A 252 1.89 -7.92 2.90
N GLY A 253 2.82 -7.49 3.74
CA GLY A 253 4.07 -6.89 3.27
C GLY A 253 4.00 -5.39 2.92
N ALA A 254 2.83 -4.74 2.82
CA ALA A 254 2.83 -3.39 2.26
C ALA A 254 3.43 -2.34 3.22
N ILE A 255 4.27 -1.46 2.68
CA ILE A 255 4.89 -0.37 3.42
C ILE A 255 3.95 0.82 3.37
N PHE A 256 3.57 1.32 4.55
CA PHE A 256 2.63 2.42 4.72
C PHE A 256 3.33 3.78 4.65
N ASN A 257 2.93 4.62 3.71
CA ASN A 257 3.35 6.02 3.66
C ASN A 257 2.33 6.90 4.38
N ARG A 258 2.72 7.46 5.53
CA ARG A 258 1.84 8.31 6.36
C ARG A 258 1.31 9.58 5.67
N TYR A 259 1.97 10.07 4.62
CA TYR A 259 1.61 11.35 3.99
C TYR A 259 0.70 11.16 2.78
N SER A 260 0.86 10.05 2.05
CA SER A 260 -0.01 9.71 0.92
C SER A 260 -1.06 8.67 1.29
N TYR A 261 -0.96 8.07 2.48
CA TYR A 261 -1.76 6.93 2.95
C TYR A 261 -1.74 5.74 1.98
N GLN A 262 -0.72 5.71 1.12
CA GLN A 262 -0.49 4.65 0.16
C GLN A 262 0.21 3.49 0.82
N HIS A 263 -0.26 2.30 0.44
CA HIS A 263 0.37 1.05 0.80
C HIS A 263 1.16 0.59 -0.42
N THR A 264 2.47 0.46 -0.27
CA THR A 264 3.34 0.04 -1.38
C THR A 264 3.97 -1.31 -1.08
N GLN A 265 3.72 -2.29 -1.95
CA GLN A 265 4.51 -3.51 -1.97
C GLN A 265 5.71 -3.33 -2.90
N ILE A 266 6.88 -3.75 -2.46
CA ILE A 266 8.10 -3.73 -3.27
C ILE A 266 8.41 -5.16 -3.72
N MET A 267 8.26 -5.37 -5.02
CA MET A 267 8.60 -6.60 -5.72
C MET A 267 10.02 -6.49 -6.29
N LEU A 268 10.73 -7.60 -6.39
CA LEU A 268 12.05 -7.70 -6.98
C LEU A 268 11.99 -8.61 -8.21
N TYR A 269 12.56 -8.15 -9.31
CA TYR A 269 12.91 -8.99 -10.44
C TYR A 269 14.41 -8.89 -10.70
N GLU A 270 15.14 -9.98 -10.50
CA GLU A 270 16.56 -10.04 -10.81
C GLU A 270 16.78 -10.67 -12.19
N TYR A 271 17.34 -9.89 -13.11
CA TYR A 271 17.70 -10.38 -14.44
C TYR A 271 19.22 -10.43 -14.59
N ARG A 272 19.70 -11.57 -15.06
CA ARG A 272 21.12 -11.85 -15.21
C ARG A 272 21.47 -11.97 -16.70
N MET A 273 22.37 -11.13 -17.17
CA MET A 273 22.76 -11.08 -18.58
C MET A 273 24.28 -11.00 -18.74
N SER A 274 24.79 -11.44 -19.89
CA SER A 274 26.18 -11.28 -20.28
C SER A 274 26.53 -9.80 -20.51
N THR A 275 27.81 -9.48 -20.52
CA THR A 275 28.30 -8.12 -20.78
C THR A 275 27.84 -7.62 -22.15
N LYS A 276 27.78 -8.51 -23.15
CA LYS A 276 27.31 -8.17 -24.50
C LYS A 276 25.82 -7.80 -24.52
N GLU A 277 25.00 -8.60 -23.84
CA GLU A 277 23.57 -8.31 -23.70
C GLU A 277 23.32 -7.01 -22.93
N PHE A 278 24.10 -6.77 -21.87
CA PHE A 278 24.02 -5.52 -21.11
C PHE A 278 24.33 -4.30 -21.95
N ASN A 279 25.45 -4.31 -22.68
CA ASN A 279 25.82 -3.19 -23.54
C ASN A 279 24.74 -2.94 -24.60
N SER A 280 24.15 -4.00 -25.16
CA SER A 280 23.04 -3.87 -26.12
C SER A 280 21.79 -3.26 -25.48
N LEU A 281 21.46 -3.63 -24.24
CA LEU A 281 20.34 -3.02 -23.50
C LEU A 281 20.63 -1.55 -23.20
N GLU A 282 21.82 -1.23 -22.69
CA GLU A 282 22.25 0.13 -22.37
C GLU A 282 22.17 1.05 -23.60
N ASP A 283 22.64 0.57 -24.76
CA ASP A 283 22.55 1.31 -26.02
C ASP A 283 21.10 1.56 -26.43
N LYS A 284 20.22 0.55 -26.33
CA LYS A 284 18.79 0.71 -26.66
C LYS A 284 18.11 1.74 -25.74
N LEU A 285 18.39 1.69 -24.44
CA LEU A 285 17.83 2.63 -23.47
C LEU A 285 18.35 4.05 -23.71
N ARG A 286 19.64 4.20 -24.05
CA ARG A 286 20.25 5.48 -24.39
C ARG A 286 19.66 6.07 -25.68
N ILE A 287 19.49 5.27 -26.72
CA ILE A 287 18.87 5.69 -27.98
C ILE A 287 17.43 6.13 -27.72
N GLY A 288 16.65 5.30 -27.03
CA GLY A 288 15.28 5.66 -26.64
C GLY A 288 15.25 7.00 -25.91
N TYR A 289 16.07 7.18 -24.88
CA TYR A 289 16.15 8.46 -24.16
C TYR A 289 16.49 9.68 -25.06
N LEU A 290 17.38 9.51 -26.05
CA LEU A 290 17.75 10.58 -26.97
C LEU A 290 16.65 10.90 -27.99
N GLU A 291 15.98 9.90 -28.54
CA GLU A 291 14.82 10.07 -29.44
C GLU A 291 13.65 10.76 -28.73
N HIS A 292 13.51 10.56 -27.41
CA HIS A 292 12.50 11.27 -26.62
C HIS A 292 12.83 12.76 -26.45
N ARG A 293 14.12 13.15 -26.46
CA ARG A 293 14.52 14.56 -26.44
C ARG A 293 14.26 15.29 -27.76
N THR A 294 14.22 14.58 -28.88
CA THR A 294 13.92 15.18 -30.20
C THR A 294 12.43 15.28 -30.46
N GLY A 295 11.60 14.60 -29.65
CA GLY A 295 10.14 14.69 -29.69
C GLY A 295 9.47 13.78 -30.71
N GLU A 296 10.23 12.95 -31.43
CA GLU A 296 9.69 12.14 -32.53
C GLU A 296 8.88 10.93 -32.04
N HIS A 297 9.12 10.43 -30.81
CA HIS A 297 8.54 9.19 -30.28
C HIS A 297 8.24 9.25 -28.76
N LEU A 298 7.88 10.42 -28.22
CA LEU A 298 7.51 10.55 -26.81
C LEU A 298 6.22 9.77 -26.50
N PRO A 299 6.23 8.84 -25.52
CA PRO A 299 4.99 8.35 -24.92
C PRO A 299 4.18 9.53 -24.42
N ASP A 300 2.86 9.42 -24.44
CA ASP A 300 1.94 10.50 -24.01
C ASP A 300 2.23 11.02 -22.59
N ASN A 301 2.87 10.19 -21.75
CA ASN A 301 3.24 10.54 -20.38
C ASN A 301 4.72 10.96 -20.20
N GLY A 302 5.51 11.02 -21.29
CA GLY A 302 6.92 11.41 -21.30
C GLY A 302 7.88 10.46 -20.57
N THR A 303 7.47 9.21 -20.30
CA THR A 303 8.28 8.25 -19.53
C THR A 303 9.36 7.60 -20.39
N THR A 304 10.59 7.56 -19.88
CA THR A 304 11.72 6.81 -20.42
C THR A 304 12.26 5.84 -19.38
N LEU A 305 13.14 4.92 -19.79
CA LEU A 305 13.82 3.99 -18.89
C LEU A 305 15.31 4.29 -18.82
N ARG A 306 15.92 4.09 -17.64
CA ARG A 306 17.35 4.28 -17.40
C ARG A 306 17.95 3.22 -16.50
N LEU A 307 19.24 2.97 -16.67
CA LEU A 307 20.03 2.14 -15.76
C LEU A 307 20.77 3.02 -14.76
N LEU A 308 20.58 2.75 -13.47
CA LEU A 308 21.35 3.34 -12.39
C LEU A 308 22.25 2.30 -11.75
N ARG A 309 23.52 2.62 -11.57
CA ARG A 309 24.43 1.76 -10.80
C ARG A 309 23.92 1.66 -9.35
N MET A 310 23.82 0.44 -8.82
CA MET A 310 23.22 0.20 -7.50
C MET A 310 23.90 0.99 -6.38
N GLY A 311 25.22 1.21 -6.46
CA GLY A 311 25.97 2.00 -5.48
C GLY A 311 25.72 3.52 -5.56
N HIS A 312 25.15 4.02 -6.65
CA HIS A 312 24.90 5.46 -6.85
C HIS A 312 23.45 5.86 -6.58
N VAL A 313 22.53 4.91 -6.38
CA VAL A 313 21.09 5.18 -6.18
C VAL A 313 20.85 6.25 -5.10
N PRO A 314 21.47 6.18 -3.90
CA PRO A 314 21.24 7.20 -2.86
C PRO A 314 21.70 8.61 -3.26
N SER A 315 22.75 8.72 -4.08
CA SER A 315 23.31 10.00 -4.50
C SER A 315 22.60 10.61 -5.72
N VAL A 316 22.05 9.76 -6.60
CA VAL A 316 21.46 10.19 -7.88
C VAL A 316 19.97 10.45 -7.74
N ASN A 317 19.28 9.77 -6.81
CA ASN A 317 17.84 9.92 -6.68
C ASN A 317 17.32 9.72 -5.25
N ALA A 318 17.62 10.69 -4.37
CA ALA A 318 17.06 10.74 -3.02
C ALA A 318 15.65 11.36 -2.95
N LYS A 319 15.07 11.76 -4.08
CA LYS A 319 13.82 12.54 -4.10
C LYS A 319 12.57 11.67 -4.23
N ASP A 320 12.70 10.48 -4.80
CA ASP A 320 11.64 9.47 -4.76
C ASP A 320 11.83 8.60 -3.51
N ILE A 321 10.81 8.47 -2.67
CA ILE A 321 10.90 7.68 -1.44
C ILE A 321 10.88 6.17 -1.72
N ASN A 322 10.15 5.75 -2.75
CA ASN A 322 9.94 4.34 -3.08
C ASN A 322 11.21 3.70 -3.64
N ILE A 323 11.98 4.43 -4.46
CA ILE A 323 13.26 3.94 -4.99
C ILE A 323 14.30 3.76 -3.87
N ILE A 324 14.37 4.70 -2.92
CA ILE A 324 15.29 4.63 -1.79
C ILE A 324 14.89 3.49 -0.87
N LEU A 325 13.59 3.34 -0.61
CA LEU A 325 13.04 2.24 0.17
C LEU A 325 13.33 0.88 -0.47
N ALA A 326 13.07 0.73 -1.77
CA ALA A 326 13.37 -0.49 -2.51
C ALA A 326 14.87 -0.82 -2.49
N TRP A 327 15.72 0.18 -2.69
CA TRP A 327 17.18 0.04 -2.61
C TRP A 327 17.64 -0.41 -1.23
N ALA A 328 17.16 0.25 -0.17
CA ALA A 328 17.52 -0.07 1.21
C ALA A 328 17.04 -1.48 1.60
N LEU A 329 15.83 -1.84 1.19
CA LEU A 329 15.24 -3.15 1.40
C LEU A 329 16.07 -4.23 0.70
N TYR A 330 16.37 -4.05 -0.59
CA TYR A 330 17.22 -4.96 -1.35
C TYR A 330 18.59 -5.13 -0.68
N LYS A 331 19.25 -4.02 -0.32
CA LYS A 331 20.57 -4.07 0.32
C LYS A 331 20.55 -4.80 1.65
N ASN A 332 19.54 -4.54 2.49
CA ASN A 332 19.41 -5.24 3.75
C ASN A 332 19.16 -6.73 3.56
N LEU A 333 18.21 -7.10 2.70
CA LEU A 333 17.89 -8.50 2.42
C LEU A 333 19.07 -9.25 1.78
N GLU A 334 19.86 -8.57 0.94
CA GLU A 334 21.06 -9.11 0.31
C GLU A 334 22.17 -9.35 1.33
N ILE A 335 22.48 -8.37 2.18
CA ILE A 335 23.50 -8.47 3.23
C ILE A 335 23.12 -9.56 4.25
N THR A 336 21.83 -9.69 4.55
CA THR A 336 21.31 -10.72 5.45
C THR A 336 21.09 -12.07 4.77
N GLN A 337 21.48 -12.22 3.49
CA GLN A 337 21.37 -13.45 2.70
C GLN A 337 19.95 -14.00 2.58
N ARG A 338 18.95 -13.12 2.72
CA ARG A 338 17.52 -13.45 2.56
C ARG A 338 17.07 -13.35 1.10
N ILE A 339 17.87 -12.69 0.28
CA ILE A 339 17.84 -12.70 -1.19
C ILE A 339 19.28 -12.85 -1.71
N GLY A 340 19.44 -13.19 -2.98
CA GLY A 340 20.75 -13.45 -3.58
C GLY A 340 21.04 -14.95 -3.72
N PHE A 341 22.27 -15.30 -4.10
CA PHE A 341 22.63 -16.63 -4.62
C PHE A 341 22.15 -17.79 -3.71
N GLY A 342 21.16 -18.56 -4.21
CA GLY A 342 20.72 -19.81 -3.60
C GLY A 342 19.23 -20.17 -3.74
N HIS A 343 18.35 -19.23 -4.13
CA HIS A 343 16.89 -19.45 -4.04
C HIS A 343 16.05 -19.13 -5.30
N LEU A 344 16.64 -19.16 -6.50
CA LEU A 344 15.89 -19.28 -7.75
C LEU A 344 16.43 -20.41 -8.61
#